data_AF-A0A397AGT5-F1
#
_entry.id   AF-A0A397AGT5-F1
#
_cell.length_a   1.000
_cell.length_b   1.000
_cell.length_c   1.000
_cell.angle_alpha   90.00
_cell.angle_beta   90.00
_cell.angle_gamma   90.00
#
_symmetry.space_group_name_H-M   'P 1'
#
loop_
_entity.id
_entity.type
_entity.pdbx_description
1 polymer ?
#
loop_
_entity_poly.entity_id
_entity_poly.type
_entity_poly.pdbx_seq_one_letter_code
_entity_poly.pdbx_strand_id
1 'polypeptide(L)'
;MNELIDADSGVLIDGNLWTADAPYERYRIFREGFFREGMEYMVHPENICAAVDYIMSLTPAQRAEKAQNGQRRYLAQFQTFRTNMNAFRKQLLLDVHGDI
;
A
#
# COMPACT_ATOMS: atom_id res chain seq x y z
N MET A 1 -6.35 8.46 -0.01
CA MET A 1 -6.26 7.07 0.49
C MET A 1 -4.78 6.72 0.65
N ASN A 2 -4.19 6.94 1.82
CA ASN A 2 -2.83 6.46 2.16
C ASN A 2 -2.96 5.15 2.95
N GLU A 3 -3.57 4.15 2.32
CA GLU A 3 -4.27 3.09 3.06
C GLU A 3 -3.37 1.98 3.59
N LEU A 4 -2.11 1.85 3.20
CA LEU A 4 -1.28 0.72 3.66
C LEU A 4 -0.02 1.14 4.40
N ILE A 5 0.11 2.43 4.71
CA ILE A 5 1.38 3.01 5.15
C ILE A 5 1.15 3.73 6.47
N ASP A 6 1.33 3.01 7.56
CA ASP A 6 1.50 3.63 8.88
C ASP A 6 2.45 2.80 9.74
N ALA A 7 3.15 3.51 10.64
CA ALA A 7 4.16 2.92 11.49
C ALA A 7 3.58 2.11 12.66
N ASP A 8 2.26 2.14 12.90
CA ASP A 8 1.63 1.55 14.09
C ASP A 8 1.02 0.18 13.79
N SER A 9 0.52 -0.03 12.58
CA SER A 9 -0.09 -1.27 12.08
C SER A 9 0.87 -2.24 11.40
N GLY A 10 2.16 -1.90 11.29
CA GLY A 10 3.19 -2.75 10.66
C GLY A 10 4.61 -2.19 10.81
N VAL A 11 5.48 -2.52 9.85
CA VAL A 11 6.81 -1.91 9.70
C VAL A 11 6.93 -1.37 8.28
N LEU A 12 7.38 -0.13 8.17
CA LEU A 12 7.68 0.47 6.88
C LEU A 12 9.07 0.01 6.45
N ILE A 13 9.17 -0.54 5.25
CA ILE A 13 10.44 -0.92 4.65
C ILE A 13 10.79 0.19 3.67
N ASP A 14 11.89 0.88 3.94
CA ASP A 14 12.34 1.96 3.08
C ASP A 14 12.79 1.40 1.73
N GLY A 15 12.21 1.96 0.67
CA GLY A 15 12.62 1.73 -0.70
C GLY A 15 13.32 2.95 -1.24
N ASN A 16 14.45 2.74 -1.91
CA ASN A 16 15.07 3.78 -2.71
C ASN A 16 14.37 3.80 -4.06
N LEU A 17 14.11 4.99 -4.63
CA LEU A 17 13.75 5.03 -6.04
C LEU A 17 14.91 4.40 -6.81
N TRP A 18 14.64 3.38 -7.63
CA TRP A 18 15.69 2.60 -8.33
C TRP A 18 16.67 3.51 -9.10
N THR A 19 16.21 4.71 -9.46
CA THR A 19 16.90 5.66 -10.32
C THR A 19 17.32 6.95 -9.59
N ALA A 20 17.61 6.94 -8.29
CA ALA A 20 18.04 8.14 -7.56
C ALA A 20 19.28 8.84 -8.17
N ASP A 21 20.07 8.12 -8.98
CA ASP A 21 21.21 8.65 -9.74
C ASP A 21 20.93 8.90 -11.24
N ALA A 22 19.70 8.69 -11.74
CA ALA A 22 19.39 8.87 -13.16
C ALA A 22 18.94 10.32 -13.44
N PRO A 23 19.66 11.07 -14.28
CA PRO A 23 19.28 12.43 -14.61
C PRO A 23 18.03 12.39 -15.49
N TYR A 24 16.93 12.96 -14.97
CA TYR A 24 15.77 13.45 -15.72
C TYR A 24 15.45 12.72 -17.02
N GLU A 25 14.63 11.67 -17.00
CA GLU A 25 13.78 11.33 -18.15
C GLU A 25 12.69 10.33 -17.76
N ARG A 26 11.44 10.66 -18.13
CA ARG A 26 10.19 9.89 -17.97
C ARG A 26 10.38 8.40 -17.66
N TYR A 27 9.99 8.04 -16.44
CA TYR A 27 10.20 6.75 -15.81
C TYR A 27 9.65 5.58 -16.64
N ARG A 28 10.45 4.75 -17.33
CA ARG A 28 9.93 3.60 -18.11
C ARG A 28 10.03 2.28 -17.33
N ILE A 29 8.89 1.73 -16.90
CA ILE A 29 8.75 0.38 -16.31
C ILE A 29 8.40 -0.65 -17.37
N PHE A 30 8.96 -1.87 -17.29
CA PHE A 30 8.63 -2.95 -18.21
C PHE A 30 7.55 -3.85 -17.60
N ARG A 31 6.33 -3.80 -18.14
CA ARG A 31 5.20 -4.62 -17.69
C ARG A 31 4.54 -5.27 -18.90
N GLU A 32 4.31 -6.58 -18.84
CA GLU A 32 3.62 -7.35 -19.89
C GLU A 32 4.27 -7.23 -21.29
N GLY A 33 5.59 -7.06 -21.39
CA GLY A 33 6.26 -6.94 -22.68
C GLY A 33 6.43 -5.51 -23.20
N PHE A 34 5.98 -4.49 -22.46
CA PHE A 34 6.02 -3.09 -22.89
C PHE A 34 6.66 -2.16 -21.86
N PHE A 35 7.42 -1.17 -22.34
CA PHE A 35 7.89 -0.05 -21.52
C PHE A 35 6.77 0.99 -21.35
N ARG A 36 6.39 1.30 -20.11
CA ARG A 36 5.33 2.26 -19.73
C ARG A 36 5.83 3.26 -18.72
N GLU A 37 5.15 4.39 -18.56
CA GLU A 37 5.51 5.32 -17.48
C GLU A 37 5.18 4.74 -16.08
N GLY A 38 6.13 4.70 -15.14
CA GLY A 38 5.87 4.21 -13.78
C GLY A 38 7.03 4.36 -12.79
N MET A 39 6.74 4.38 -11.48
CA MET A 39 7.78 4.47 -10.45
C MET A 39 8.07 3.08 -9.87
N GLU A 40 9.31 2.61 -10.03
CA GLU A 40 9.81 1.41 -9.35
C GLU A 40 10.74 1.80 -8.20
N TYR A 41 10.46 1.23 -7.03
CA TYR A 41 11.30 1.37 -5.85
C TYR A 41 12.13 0.10 -5.70
N MET A 42 13.45 0.26 -5.62
CA MET A 42 14.35 -0.80 -5.21
C MET A 42 14.30 -0.90 -3.69
N VAL A 43 13.86 -2.05 -3.19
CA VAL A 43 13.99 -2.39 -1.78
C VAL A 43 15.27 -3.20 -1.62
N HIS A 44 16.24 -2.62 -0.93
CA HIS A 44 17.48 -3.33 -0.64
C HIS A 44 17.22 -4.47 0.35
N PRO A 45 17.83 -5.66 0.15
CA PRO A 45 17.64 -6.81 1.05
C PRO A 45 17.91 -6.48 2.52
N GLU A 46 18.90 -5.64 2.81
CA GLU A 46 19.23 -5.17 4.16
C GLU A 46 18.06 -4.46 4.85
N ASN A 47 17.23 -3.73 4.12
CA ASN A 47 16.07 -3.02 4.67
C ASN A 47 14.97 -4.02 5.08
N ILE A 48 14.84 -5.14 4.35
CA ILE A 48 13.92 -6.23 4.71
C ILE A 48 14.40 -6.93 5.98
N CYS A 49 15.70 -7.25 6.05
CA CYS A 49 16.29 -7.87 7.23
C CYS A 49 16.13 -6.96 8.46
N ALA A 50 16.42 -5.67 8.34
CA ALA A 50 16.28 -4.70 9.42
C ALA A 50 14.83 -4.61 9.94
N ALA A 51 13.84 -4.69 9.04
CA ALA A 51 12.43 -4.68 9.42
C ALA A 51 12.04 -5.95 10.22
N VAL A 52 12.55 -7.11 9.84
CA VAL A 52 12.34 -8.37 10.57
C VAL A 52 13.02 -8.28 11.95
N ASP A 53 14.27 -7.85 12.00
CA ASP A 53 15.03 -7.71 13.24
C ASP A 53 14.33 -6.76 14.22
N TYR A 54 13.79 -5.66 13.72
CA TYR A 54 12.98 -4.75 14.52
C TYR A 54 11.77 -5.45 15.14
N ILE A 55 10.95 -6.18 14.36
CA ILE A 55 9.82 -6.95 14.90
C ILE A 55 10.28 -7.98 15.95
N MET A 56 11.39 -8.64 15.69
CA MET A 56 11.94 -9.64 16.61
C MET A 56 12.46 -9.01 17.91
N SER A 57 12.95 -7.76 17.87
CA SER A 57 13.39 -7.01 19.04
C SER A 57 12.25 -6.55 19.96
N LEU A 58 11.02 -6.44 19.44
CA LEU A 58 9.86 -6.02 20.23
C LEU A 58 9.52 -7.06 21.30
N THR A 59 8.93 -6.60 22.41
CA THR A 59 8.34 -7.53 23.38
C THR A 59 7.13 -8.25 22.80
N PRO A 60 6.74 -9.42 23.34
CA PRO A 60 5.52 -10.10 22.92
C PRO A 60 4.27 -9.22 22.99
N ALA A 61 4.15 -8.35 24.00
CA ALA A 61 3.04 -7.44 24.15
C ALA A 61 2.99 -6.38 23.03
N GLN A 62 4.13 -5.76 22.72
CA GLN A 62 4.24 -4.78 21.64
C GLN A 62 3.95 -5.41 20.27
N ARG A 63 4.42 -6.64 20.02
CA ARG A 63 4.07 -7.39 18.80
C ARG A 63 2.57 -7.65 18.71
N ALA A 64 1.94 -8.07 19.81
CA ALA A 64 0.52 -8.34 19.86
C ALA A 64 -0.32 -7.07 19.60
N GLU A 65 0.06 -5.95 20.21
CA GLU A 65 -0.58 -4.66 19.98
C GLU A 65 -0.47 -4.22 18.51
N LYS A 66 0.73 -4.29 17.94
CA LYS A 66 0.97 -3.97 16.53
C LYS A 66 0.16 -4.87 15.58
N ALA A 67 0.06 -6.17 15.87
CA ALA A 67 -0.77 -7.09 15.09
C ALA A 67 -2.28 -6.76 15.17
N GLN A 68 -2.78 -6.42 16.36
CA GLN A 68 -4.17 -5.98 16.54
C GLN A 68 -4.45 -4.66 15.79
N ASN A 69 -3.51 -3.71 15.82
CA ASN A 69 -3.60 -2.47 15.05
C ASN A 69 -3.67 -2.76 13.55
N GLY A 70 -2.83 -3.68 13.05
CA GLY A 70 -2.88 -4.16 11.66
C GLY A 70 -4.24 -4.74 11.29
N GLN A 71 -4.76 -5.65 12.11
CA GLN A 71 -6.07 -6.28 11.87
C GLN A 71 -7.22 -5.28 11.86
N ARG A 72 -7.29 -4.38 12.84
CA ARG A 72 -8.34 -3.35 12.92
C ARG A 72 -8.35 -2.47 11.68
N ARG A 73 -7.17 -2.03 11.24
CA ARG A 73 -7.01 -1.16 10.07
C ARG A 73 -7.41 -1.88 8.78
N TYR A 74 -6.97 -3.12 8.59
CA TYR A 74 -7.38 -3.94 7.45
C TYR A 74 -8.91 -4.08 7.36
N LEU A 75 -9.57 -4.40 8.48
CA LEU A 75 -11.02 -4.55 8.52
C LEU A 75 -11.76 -3.23 8.25
N ALA A 76 -11.27 -2.12 8.79
CA ALA A 76 -11.84 -0.80 8.53
C ALA A 76 -11.77 -0.45 7.04
N GLN A 77 -10.64 -0.72 6.37
CA GLN A 77 -10.49 -0.49 4.94
C GLN A 77 -11.40 -1.37 4.11
N PHE A 78 -11.51 -2.65 4.46
CA PHE A 78 -12.43 -3.55 3.78
C PHE A 78 -13.87 -3.04 3.84
N GLN A 79 -14.29 -2.51 5.00
CA GLN A 79 -15.60 -1.89 5.14
C GLN A 79 -15.74 -0.61 4.30
N THR A 80 -14.75 0.28 4.32
CA THR A 80 -14.72 1.50 3.50
C THR A 80 -14.80 1.17 2.01
N PHE A 81 -14.00 0.21 1.54
CA PHE A 81 -14.01 -0.25 0.16
C PHE A 81 -15.40 -0.78 -0.24
N ARG A 82 -16.01 -1.64 0.58
CA ARG A 82 -17.36 -2.14 0.33
C ARG A 82 -18.40 -1.03 0.25
N THR A 83 -18.33 -0.06 1.16
CA THR A 83 -19.22 1.11 1.16
C THR A 83 -19.06 1.92 -0.13
N ASN A 84 -17.82 2.20 -0.53
CA ASN A 84 -17.53 2.94 -1.75
C ASN A 84 -17.99 2.20 -3.00
N MET A 85 -17.78 0.89 -3.08
CA MET A 85 -18.25 0.06 -4.20
C MET A 85 -19.78 0.02 -4.30
N ASN A 86 -20.47 -0.04 -3.16
CA ASN A 86 -21.93 0.04 -3.14
C ASN A 86 -22.44 1.41 -3.60
N ALA A 87 -21.80 2.50 -3.15
CA ALA A 87 -22.13 3.85 -3.59
C ALA A 87 -21.89 4.02 -5.10
N PHE A 88 -20.73 3.56 -5.59
CA PHE A 88 -20.39 3.58 -7.01
C PHE A 88 -21.40 2.77 -7.85
N ARG A 89 -21.79 1.58 -7.40
CA ARG A 89 -22.81 0.78 -8.09
C ARG A 89 -24.15 1.51 -8.18
N LYS A 90 -24.58 2.19 -7.11
CA LYS A 90 -25.80 3.00 -7.13
C LYS A 90 -25.69 4.15 -8.13
N GLN A 91 -24.55 4.84 -8.16
CA GLN A 91 -24.30 5.91 -9.11
C GLN A 91 -24.37 5.40 -10.56
N LEU A 92 -23.71 4.28 -10.86
CA LEU A 92 -23.76 3.69 -12.20
C LEU A 92 -25.19 3.34 -12.64
N LEU A 93 -26.03 2.83 -11.73
CA LEU A 93 -27.42 2.51 -12.05
C LEU A 93 -28.24 3.79 -12.31
N LEU A 94 -28.01 4.85 -11.54
CA LEU A 94 -28.63 6.16 -11.78
C LEU A 94 -28.20 6.73 -13.15
N ASP A 95 -26.90 6.68 -13.46
CA ASP A 95 -26.35 7.21 -14.71
C ASP A 95 -26.87 6.46 -15.95
N VAL A 96 -27.12 5.15 -15.83
CA VAL A 96 -27.61 4.31 -16.94
C VAL A 96 -29.12 4.41 -17.14
N HIS A 97 -29.91 4.51 -16.07
CA HIS A 97 -31.37 4.45 -16.15
C HIS A 97 -32.07 5.81 -16.07
N GLY A 98 -31.34 6.89 -15.77
CA GLY A 98 -31.77 8.26 -16.05
C GLY A 98 -32.91 8.83 -15.20
N ASP A 99 -33.47 8.12 -14.22
CA ASP A 99 -34.64 8.62 -13.47
C ASP A 99 -34.51 8.46 -11.94
N ILE A 100 -34.93 9.53 -11.24
CA ILE A 100 -35.69 9.46 -9.98
C ILE A 100 -37.14 9.78 -10.34
#